data_AF-A0A5C0DU29-F1
#
_entry.id   AF-A0A5C0DU29-F1
#
_cell.length_a   1.000
_cell.length_b   1.000
_cell.length_c   1.000
_cell.angle_alpha   90.00
_cell.angle_beta   90.00
_cell.angle_gamma   90.00
#
_symmetry.space_group_name_H-M   'P 1'
#
loop_
_entity.id
_entity.type
_entity.pdbx_description
1 polymer ?
#
loop_
_entity_poly.entity_id
_entity_poly.type
_entity_poly.pdbx_seq_one_letter_code
_entity_poly.pdbx_strand_id
1 'polypeptide(L)'
;MDEVVRKVAALGLPGVLLVVTMATTGLVGAAAITTALATLGGPFGMLGGIGLLGIAALVSDALGKYGIEAILIAVYNERRKQESREKLCREIDGLAISSDLKRRLKEIVGCCFPH
;
A
#
# COMPACT_ATOMS: atom_id res chain seq x y z
N MET A 1 -10.55 5.46 8.43
CA MET A 1 -9.98 4.73 7.27
C MET A 1 -9.36 5.72 6.28
N ASP A 2 -10.03 6.85 6.01
CA ASP A 2 -9.60 7.86 5.03
C ASP A 2 -8.21 8.45 5.27
N GLU A 3 -7.84 8.71 6.53
CA GLU A 3 -6.50 9.19 6.88
C GLU A 3 -5.42 8.19 6.42
N VAL A 4 -5.59 6.92 6.78
CA VAL A 4 -4.64 5.84 6.43
C VAL A 4 -4.55 5.67 4.93
N VAL A 5 -5.70 5.64 4.25
CA VAL A 5 -5.80 5.52 2.80
C VAL A 5 -5.08 6.68 2.11
N ARG A 6 -5.30 7.92 2.57
CA ARG A 6 -4.67 9.12 2.01
C ARG A 6 -3.17 9.15 2.25
N LYS A 7 -2.70 8.73 3.43
CA LYS A 7 -1.26 8.63 3.74
C LYS A 7 -0.60 7.56 2.87
N VAL A 8 -1.19 6.36 2.78
CA VAL A 8 -0.66 5.26 1.96
C VAL A 8 -0.70 5.62 0.47
N ALA A 9 -1.78 6.24 -0.01
CA ALA A 9 -1.90 6.71 -1.38
C ALA A 9 -0.85 7.80 -1.72
N ALA A 10 -0.53 8.67 -0.77
CA ALA A 10 0.51 9.68 -0.93
C ALA A 10 1.93 9.07 -1.04
N LEU A 11 2.16 7.89 -0.45
CA LEU A 11 3.41 7.13 -0.67
C LEU A 11 3.47 6.45 -2.04
N GLY A 12 2.34 6.32 -2.75
CA GLY A 12 2.26 5.65 -4.05
C GLY A 12 2.50 4.13 -3.97
N LEU A 13 3.19 3.59 -4.97
CA LEU A 13 3.56 2.16 -5.05
C LEU A 13 4.30 1.66 -3.79
N PRO A 14 5.28 2.39 -3.20
CA PRO A 14 5.88 2.03 -1.92
C PRO A 14 4.87 1.81 -0.78
N GLY A 15 3.81 2.61 -0.71
CA GLY A 15 2.74 2.46 0.28
C GLY A 15 1.91 1.19 0.04
N VAL A 16 1.60 0.89 -1.21
CA VAL A 16 0.90 -0.35 -1.60
C VAL A 16 1.72 -1.57 -1.24
N LEU A 17 3.03 -1.57 -1.55
CA LEU A 17 3.93 -2.66 -1.15
C LEU A 17 3.95 -2.85 0.36
N LEU A 18 3.96 -1.77 1.13
CA LEU A 18 3.94 -1.85 2.59
C LEU A 18 2.67 -2.53 3.11
N VAL A 19 1.49 -2.20 2.58
CA VAL A 19 0.24 -2.88 2.97
C VAL A 19 0.29 -4.37 2.61
N VAL A 20 0.76 -4.71 1.40
CA VAL A 20 0.84 -6.09 0.92
C VAL A 20 1.85 -6.90 1.73
N THR A 21 3.04 -6.36 2.00
CA THR A 21 4.07 -7.04 2.79
C THR A 21 3.61 -7.20 4.23
N MET A 22 2.96 -6.20 4.84
CA MET A 22 2.43 -6.32 6.20
C MET A 22 1.31 -7.34 6.30
N ALA A 23 0.44 -7.43 5.29
CA ALA A 23 -0.61 -8.44 5.28
C ALA A 23 -0.08 -9.87 5.09
N THR A 24 1.04 -10.04 4.38
CA THR A 24 1.63 -11.36 4.08
C THR A 24 2.68 -11.80 5.11
N THR A 25 3.44 -10.87 5.68
CA THR A 25 4.57 -11.15 6.60
C THR A 25 4.33 -10.67 8.03
N GLY A 26 3.26 -9.93 8.28
CA GLY A 26 2.97 -9.34 9.59
C GLY A 26 3.93 -8.19 9.98
N LEU A 27 4.06 -7.95 11.28
CA LEU A 27 4.88 -6.86 11.84
C LEU A 27 6.38 -6.97 11.49
N VAL A 28 6.85 -8.17 11.15
CA VAL A 28 8.25 -8.46 10.82
C VAL A 28 8.66 -7.74 9.52
N GLY A 29 7.79 -7.68 8.51
CA GLY A 29 8.06 -6.93 7.27
C GLY A 29 8.16 -5.43 7.50
N ALA A 30 7.34 -4.87 8.39
CA ALA A 30 7.40 -3.45 8.76
C ALA A 30 8.72 -3.09 9.45
N ALA A 31 9.22 -3.95 10.34
CA ALA A 31 10.51 -3.80 11.00
C ALA A 31 11.69 -3.85 10.00
N ALA A 32 11.65 -4.73 9.00
CA ALA A 32 12.68 -4.81 7.97
C ALA A 32 12.74 -3.54 7.08
N ILE A 33 11.58 -2.97 6.73
CA ILE A 33 11.53 -1.75 5.90
C ILE A 33 11.98 -0.53 6.73
N THR A 34 11.56 -0.42 7.99
CA THR A 34 11.95 0.68 8.89
C THR A 34 13.43 0.65 9.23
N THR A 35 14.00 -0.52 9.47
CA THR A 35 15.46 -0.67 9.65
C THR A 35 16.21 -0.29 8.38
N ALA A 36 15.79 -0.77 7.21
CA ALA A 36 16.39 -0.38 5.93
C ALA A 36 16.37 1.15 5.70
N LEU A 37 15.24 1.82 5.97
CA LEU A 37 15.15 3.28 5.87
C LEU A 37 15.99 4.01 6.92
N ALA A 38 16.00 3.53 8.17
CA ALA A 38 16.81 4.11 9.24
C ALA A 38 18.32 4.02 8.91
N THR A 39 18.74 2.91 8.30
CA THR A 39 20.14 2.71 7.87
C THR A 39 20.56 3.61 6.72
N LEU A 40 19.63 4.02 5.85
CA LEU A 40 19.91 4.89 4.70
C LEU A 40 19.88 6.40 5.04
N GLY A 41 19.31 6.80 6.19
CA GLY A 41 18.93 8.21 6.45
C GLY A 41 19.66 8.96 7.56
N GLY A 42 20.60 8.35 8.30
CA GLY A 42 21.27 9.01 9.43
C GLY A 42 20.28 9.56 10.48
N PRO A 43 20.53 10.69 11.16
CA PRO A 43 19.59 11.25 12.16
C PRO A 43 18.22 11.64 11.58
N PHE A 44 18.13 11.91 10.27
CA PHE A 44 16.85 12.10 9.57
C PHE A 44 16.09 10.78 9.38
N GLY A 45 16.80 9.65 9.33
CA GLY A 45 16.26 8.30 9.31
C GLY A 45 15.45 7.96 10.56
N MET A 46 15.74 8.59 11.72
CA MET A 46 14.92 8.42 12.92
C MET A 46 13.56 9.11 12.79
N LEU A 47 13.50 10.33 12.25
CA LEU A 47 12.23 11.02 12.00
C LEU A 47 11.42 10.32 10.91
N GLY A 48 12.07 9.90 9.83
CA GLY A 48 11.45 9.10 8.77
C GLY A 48 10.95 7.75 9.30
N GLY A 49 11.73 7.11 10.19
CA GLY A 49 11.36 5.87 10.86
C GLY A 49 10.14 6.01 11.75
N ILE A 50 10.05 7.06 12.57
CA ILE A 50 8.87 7.33 13.41
C ILE A 50 7.63 7.59 12.54
N GLY A 51 7.76 8.38 11.46
CA GLY A 51 6.68 8.62 10.53
C GLY A 51 6.17 7.33 9.86
N LEU A 52 7.10 6.49 9.40
CA LEU A 52 6.77 5.21 8.79
C LEU A 52 6.13 4.24 9.80
N LEU A 53 6.64 4.17 11.03
CA LEU A 53 6.06 3.38 12.11
C LEU A 53 4.64 3.83 12.45
N GLY A 54 4.39 5.14 12.47
CA GLY A 54 3.06 5.70 12.66
C GLY A 54 2.09 5.23 11.56
N ILE A 55 2.52 5.28 10.30
CA ILE A 55 1.71 4.77 9.17
C ILE A 55 1.53 3.25 9.27
N ALA A 56 2.57 2.50 9.58
CA ALA A 56 2.52 1.05 9.72
C ALA A 56 1.57 0.62 10.86
N ALA A 57 1.56 1.33 11.99
CA ALA A 57 0.62 1.09 13.08
C ALA A 57 -0.83 1.30 12.62
N LEU A 58 -1.10 2.39 11.90
CA LEU A 58 -2.42 2.68 11.33
C LEU A 58 -2.85 1.64 10.29
N VAL A 59 -1.93 1.18 9.44
CA VAL A 59 -2.17 0.10 8.48
C VAL A 59 -2.45 -1.21 9.19
N SER A 60 -1.72 -1.52 10.29
CA SER A 60 -1.94 -2.73 11.09
C SER A 60 -3.34 -2.76 11.71
N ASP A 61 -3.78 -1.65 12.28
CA ASP A 61 -5.14 -1.50 12.83
C ASP A 61 -6.20 -1.64 11.73
N ALA A 62 -5.98 -1.01 10.58
CA ALA A 62 -6.87 -1.13 9.43
C ALA A 62 -6.92 -2.57 8.89
N LEU A 63 -5.79 -3.27 8.82
CA LEU A 63 -5.71 -4.66 8.36
C LEU A 63 -6.48 -5.58 9.31
N GLY A 64 -6.36 -5.37 10.63
CA GLY A 64 -7.11 -6.13 11.62
C GLY A 64 -8.62 -5.89 11.59
N LYS A 65 -9.06 -4.66 11.27
CA LYS A 65 -10.47 -4.26 11.27
C LYS A 65 -11.21 -4.51 9.95
N TYR A 66 -10.56 -4.23 8.82
CA TYR A 66 -11.20 -4.21 7.49
C TYR A 66 -10.61 -5.22 6.51
N GLY A 67 -9.45 -5.81 6.83
CA GLY A 67 -8.73 -6.71 5.94
C GLY A 67 -7.97 -5.99 4.82
N ILE A 68 -7.11 -6.76 4.14
CA ILE A 68 -6.25 -6.25 3.06
C ILE A 68 -7.06 -5.75 1.85
N GLU A 69 -8.15 -6.43 1.51
CA GLU A 69 -8.96 -6.11 0.33
C GLU A 69 -9.55 -4.70 0.40
N ALA A 70 -10.23 -4.37 1.50
CA ALA A 70 -10.85 -3.06 1.68
C ALA A 70 -9.83 -1.91 1.63
N ILE A 71 -8.64 -2.12 2.21
CA ILE A 71 -7.58 -1.11 2.23
C ILE A 71 -7.05 -0.87 0.81
N LEU A 72 -6.71 -1.93 0.08
CA LEU A 72 -6.19 -1.82 -1.29
C LEU A 72 -7.23 -1.15 -2.20
N ILE A 73 -8.50 -1.53 -2.10
CA ILE A 73 -9.59 -0.92 -2.86
C ILE A 73 -9.63 0.58 -2.61
N ALA A 74 -9.61 1.01 -1.35
CA ALA A 74 -9.67 2.42 -1.01
C ALA A 74 -8.43 3.20 -1.48
N VAL A 75 -7.23 2.63 -1.34
CA VAL A 75 -5.97 3.23 -1.81
C VAL A 75 -5.95 3.41 -3.32
N TYR A 76 -6.33 2.38 -4.09
CA TYR A 76 -6.38 2.47 -5.54
C TYR A 76 -7.47 3.40 -6.05
N ASN A 77 -8.61 3.47 -5.34
CA ASN A 77 -9.66 4.44 -5.66
C ASN A 77 -9.18 5.89 -5.47
N GLU A 78 -8.37 6.15 -4.43
CA GLU A 78 -7.78 7.46 -4.21
C GLU A 78 -6.67 7.76 -5.24
N ARG A 79 -5.79 6.80 -5.54
CA ARG A 79 -4.70 6.99 -6.52
C ARG A 79 -5.21 7.16 -7.95
N ARG A 80 -6.35 6.57 -8.32
CA ARG A 80 -7.01 6.80 -9.63
C ARG A 80 -7.33 8.27 -9.89
N LYS A 81 -7.50 9.09 -8.85
CA LYS A 81 -7.77 10.53 -9.00
C LYS A 81 -6.54 11.33 -9.41
N GLN A 82 -5.34 10.81 -9.12
CA GLN A 82 -4.07 11.51 -9.33
C GLN A 82 -3.19 10.88 -10.41
N GLU A 83 -3.36 9.59 -10.70
CA GLU A 83 -2.54 8.83 -11.64
C GLU A 83 -3.34 8.25 -12.81
N SER A 84 -2.66 7.98 -13.92
CA SER A 84 -3.30 7.40 -15.11
C SER A 84 -3.69 5.93 -14.89
N ARG A 85 -4.83 5.55 -15.47
CA ARG A 85 -5.38 4.18 -15.35
C ARG A 85 -4.38 3.14 -15.83
N GLU A 86 -3.74 3.36 -16.97
CA GLU A 86 -2.74 2.44 -17.56
C GLU A 86 -1.60 2.12 -16.60
N LYS A 87 -1.09 3.13 -15.89
CA LYS A 87 -0.03 2.96 -14.91
C LYS A 87 -0.51 2.11 -13.73
N LEU A 88 -1.68 2.41 -13.19
CA LEU A 88 -2.29 1.64 -12.11
C LEU A 88 -2.58 0.19 -12.52
N CYS A 89 -3.06 -0.06 -13.74
CA CYS A 89 -3.33 -1.40 -14.24
C CYS A 89 -2.06 -2.25 -14.36
N ARG A 90 -0.98 -1.68 -14.93
CA ARG A 90 0.33 -2.36 -15.00
C ARG A 90 0.88 -2.65 -13.61
N GLU A 91 0.67 -1.73 -12.68
CA GLU A 91 1.09 -1.90 -11.29
C GLU A 91 0.34 -3.07 -10.63
N ILE A 92 -0.99 -3.10 -10.73
CA ILE A 92 -1.84 -4.18 -10.19
C ILE A 92 -1.42 -5.55 -10.74
N ASP A 93 -1.03 -5.63 -12.00
CA ASP A 93 -0.53 -6.87 -12.60
C ASP A 93 0.77 -7.37 -11.96
N GLY A 94 1.67 -6.45 -11.60
CA GLY A 94 2.94 -6.76 -10.95
C GLY A 94 2.85 -7.10 -9.46
N LEU A 95 1.71 -6.85 -8.79
CA LEU A 95 1.56 -7.16 -7.36
C LEU A 95 1.55 -8.68 -7.11
N ALA A 96 2.25 -9.13 -6.07
CA ALA A 96 2.20 -10.51 -5.59
C ALA A 96 0.97 -10.77 -4.69
N ILE A 97 -0.23 -10.53 -5.23
CA ILE A 97 -1.52 -10.77 -4.56
C ILE A 97 -2.38 -11.77 -5.35
N SER A 98 -3.47 -12.26 -4.75
CA SER A 98 -4.39 -13.21 -5.38
C SER A 98 -5.03 -12.65 -6.65
N SER A 99 -5.30 -13.52 -7.62
CA SER A 99 -5.90 -13.18 -8.91
C SER A 99 -7.27 -12.52 -8.77
N ASP A 100 -8.08 -12.96 -7.80
CA ASP A 100 -9.41 -12.39 -7.54
C ASP A 100 -9.28 -10.94 -7.04
N LEU A 101 -8.33 -10.67 -6.15
CA LEU A 101 -8.09 -9.32 -5.65
C LEU A 101 -7.55 -8.39 -6.74
N LYS A 102 -6.68 -8.89 -7.62
CA LYS A 102 -6.25 -8.14 -8.82
C LYS A 102 -7.45 -7.78 -9.70
N ARG A 103 -8.35 -8.73 -9.96
CA ARG A 103 -9.54 -8.50 -10.77
C ARG A 103 -10.41 -7.39 -10.19
N ARG A 104 -10.70 -7.44 -8.88
CA ARG A 104 -11.48 -6.41 -8.19
C ARG A 104 -10.83 -5.03 -8.28
N LEU A 105 -9.52 -4.94 -8.04
CA LEU A 105 -8.78 -3.68 -8.16
C LEU A 105 -8.84 -3.12 -9.58
N LYS A 106 -8.72 -3.98 -10.60
CA LYS A 106 -8.86 -3.59 -12.01
C LYS A 106 -10.26 -3.08 -12.33
N GLU A 107 -11.31 -3.71 -11.81
CA GLU A 107 -12.70 -3.24 -11.98
C GLU A 107 -12.89 -1.84 -11.40
N ILE A 108 -12.37 -1.58 -10.20
CA ILE A 108 -12.48 -0.26 -9.53
C ILE A 108 -11.69 0.82 -10.26
N VAL A 109 -10.49 0.48 -10.75
CA VAL A 109 -9.66 1.41 -11.53
C VAL A 109 -10.26 1.67 -12.92
N GLY A 110 -11.08 0.73 -13.43
CA GLY A 110 -11.63 0.76 -14.78
C GLY A 110 -10.59 0.35 -15.83
N CYS A 111 -9.76 -0.63 -15.50
CA CYS A 111 -8.83 -1.25 -16.45
C CYS A 111 -9.64 -1.97 -17.54
N CYS A 112 -9.39 -1.61 -18.80
CA CYS A 112 -9.98 -2.34 -19.92
C CYS A 112 -9.37 -3.75 -19.95
N PHE A 113 -10.19 -4.79 -19.79
CA PHE A 113 -9.75 -6.16 -19.96
C PHE A 113 -9.66 -6.44 -21.46
N PRO A 114 -8.47 -6.72 -22.03
CA PRO A 114 -8.44 -7.31 -23.36
C PRO A 114 -9.07 -8.71 -23.27
N HIS A 115 -10.13 -8.92 -24.05
CA HIS A 115 -10.78 -10.21 -24.26
C HIS A 115 -9.85 -11.20 -24.96
#